data_AF-A7S4Q1-F1
#
_entry.id   AF-A7S4Q1-F1
#
_cell.length_a   1.000
_cell.length_b   1.000
_cell.length_c   1.000
_cell.angle_alpha   90.00
_cell.angle_beta   90.00
_cell.angle_gamma   90.00
#
_symmetry.space_group_name_H-M   'P 1'
#
loop_
_entity.id
_entity.type
_entity.pdbx_description
1 polymer ?
#
loop_
_entity_poly.entity_id
_entity_poly.type
_entity_poly.pdbx_seq_one_letter_code
_entity_poly.pdbx_strand_id
1 'polypeptide(L)'
;MVNLLVISGRNQAKWVYHFINNIQEIYKQTGDENINVIIVDFLSPNADLKAALEKSSLPNYSLLENISGFQKSLGIQQAVNHGVTDQDSIVVVMDLHLQVPASFIEDVRKMFKDKWGGEDIEMVDRILMAGIELERRKVIGFSHYFHTKKGMWNNRS
;
A
#
# COMPACT_ATOMS: atom_id res chain seq x y z
N MET A 1 4.55 -10.87 1.33
CA MET A 1 3.61 -10.20 2.25
C MET A 1 2.92 -9.03 1.53
N VAL A 2 1.66 -8.69 1.84
CA VAL A 2 1.03 -7.41 1.41
C VAL A 2 0.95 -6.48 2.62
N ASN A 3 1.65 -5.35 2.57
CA ASN A 3 1.67 -4.33 3.62
C ASN A 3 0.71 -3.21 3.26
N LEU A 4 -0.41 -3.13 3.96
CA LEU A 4 -1.39 -2.05 3.83
C LEU A 4 -0.99 -0.89 4.73
N LEU A 5 -0.65 0.24 4.12
CA LEU A 5 -0.23 1.44 4.80
C LEU A 5 -1.32 2.52 4.75
N VAL A 6 -1.73 2.97 5.94
CA VAL A 6 -2.60 4.13 6.11
C VAL A 6 -1.96 5.14 7.04
N ILE A 7 -2.19 6.43 6.76
CA ILE A 7 -1.64 7.55 7.52
C ILE A 7 -2.79 8.42 7.94
N SER A 8 -2.98 8.54 9.25
CA SER A 8 -4.05 9.31 9.86
C SER A 8 -3.52 10.66 10.34
N GLY A 9 -4.27 11.72 10.09
CA GLY A 9 -4.07 13.03 10.69
C GLY A 9 -5.02 13.28 11.87
N ARG A 10 -4.90 14.47 12.47
CA ARG A 10 -5.81 14.91 13.54
C ARG A 10 -7.28 14.74 13.15
N ASN A 11 -8.07 14.22 14.09
CA ASN A 11 -9.52 14.00 13.97
C ASN A 11 -9.96 12.98 12.90
N GLN A 12 -9.07 12.09 12.45
CA GLN A 12 -9.41 11.04 11.47
C GLN A 12 -9.58 9.64 12.08
N ALA A 13 -9.47 9.51 13.41
CA ALA A 13 -9.61 8.23 14.11
C ALA A 13 -10.86 7.40 13.75
N LYS A 14 -12.00 8.05 13.50
CA LYS A 14 -13.23 7.35 13.08
C LYS A 14 -12.99 6.49 11.83
N TRP A 15 -12.22 7.01 10.89
CA TRP A 15 -11.88 6.33 9.66
C TRP A 15 -10.80 5.27 9.84
N VAL A 16 -9.88 5.46 10.80
CA VAL A 16 -8.96 4.39 11.20
C VAL A 16 -9.73 3.20 11.75
N TYR A 17 -10.75 3.42 12.60
CA TYR A 17 -11.63 2.33 13.07
C TYR A 17 -12.41 1.68 11.92
N HIS A 18 -12.92 2.47 10.98
CA HIS A 18 -13.59 1.96 9.80
C HIS A 18 -12.66 1.06 8.96
N PHE A 19 -11.42 1.52 8.73
CA PHE A 19 -10.39 0.76 8.03
C PHE A 19 -10.04 -0.55 8.76
N ILE A 20 -9.78 -0.52 10.08
CA ILE A 20 -9.52 -1.74 10.88
C ILE A 20 -10.69 -2.73 10.75
N ASN A 21 -11.92 -2.24 10.82
CA ASN A 21 -13.13 -3.06 10.65
C ASN A 21 -13.26 -3.65 9.23
N ASN A 22 -12.91 -2.88 8.21
CA ASN A 22 -12.93 -3.39 6.84
C ASN A 22 -11.88 -4.49 6.65
N ILE A 23 -10.62 -4.26 7.06
CA ILE A 23 -9.56 -5.24 6.81
C ILE A 23 -9.74 -6.50 7.66
N GLN A 24 -10.21 -6.39 8.91
CA GLN A 24 -10.49 -7.59 9.71
C GLN A 24 -11.59 -8.45 9.08
N GLU A 25 -12.58 -7.83 8.42
CA GLU A 25 -13.66 -8.55 7.75
C GLU A 25 -13.14 -9.27 6.50
N ILE A 26 -12.25 -8.62 5.75
CA ILE A 26 -11.53 -9.25 4.64
C ILE A 26 -10.75 -10.46 5.16
N TYR A 27 -10.02 -10.33 6.26
CA TYR A 27 -9.31 -11.45 6.86
C TYR A 27 -10.25 -12.58 7.29
N LYS A 28 -11.38 -12.29 7.95
CA LYS A 28 -12.37 -13.32 8.32
C LYS A 28 -12.94 -14.07 7.12
N GLN A 29 -13.13 -13.39 5.99
CA GLN A 29 -13.66 -13.99 4.76
C GLN A 29 -12.61 -14.79 3.98
N THR A 30 -11.36 -14.36 3.99
CA THR A 30 -10.30 -14.91 3.14
C THR A 30 -9.33 -15.84 3.86
N GLY A 31 -9.18 -15.69 5.19
CA GLY A 31 -8.17 -16.40 5.99
C GLY A 31 -6.73 -16.02 5.65
N ASP A 32 -6.50 -14.88 5.00
CA ASP A 32 -5.21 -14.52 4.44
C ASP A 32 -4.23 -14.00 5.52
N GLU A 33 -3.35 -14.88 5.98
CA GLU A 33 -2.31 -14.58 6.97
C GLU A 33 -1.18 -13.68 6.42
N ASN A 34 -1.09 -13.49 5.10
CA ASN A 34 -0.05 -12.68 4.45
C ASN A 34 -0.47 -11.22 4.25
N ILE A 35 -1.34 -10.72 5.14
CA ILE A 35 -1.73 -9.32 5.27
C ILE A 35 -1.02 -8.74 6.49
N ASN A 36 -0.39 -7.58 6.30
CA ASN A 36 0.16 -6.76 7.37
C ASN A 36 -0.42 -5.35 7.29
N VAL A 37 -0.89 -4.82 8.42
CA VAL A 37 -1.48 -3.47 8.50
C VAL A 37 -0.55 -2.54 9.25
N ILE A 38 -0.11 -1.46 8.62
CA ILE A 38 0.72 -0.44 9.26
C ILE A 38 -0.07 0.87 9.30
N ILE A 39 -0.39 1.33 10.51
CA ILE A 39 -1.08 2.59 10.76
C ILE A 39 -0.07 3.58 11.33
N VAL A 40 0.07 4.73 10.67
CA VAL A 40 0.82 5.87 11.21
C VAL A 40 -0.17 6.95 11.61
N ASP A 41 -0.26 7.26 12.90
CA ASP A 41 -1.18 8.26 13.43
C ASP A 41 -0.44 9.53 13.85
N PHE A 42 -0.76 10.66 13.22
CA PHE A 42 -0.28 11.99 13.60
C PHE A 42 -1.23 12.65 14.61
N LEU A 43 -1.34 11.99 15.76
CA LEU A 43 -2.05 12.42 16.97
C LEU A 43 -3.58 12.48 16.82
N SER A 44 -4.23 11.40 17.22
CA SER A 44 -5.66 11.29 17.47
C SER A 44 -5.95 11.24 18.99
N PRO A 45 -6.00 12.39 19.70
CA PRO A 45 -5.95 12.44 21.17
C PRO A 45 -7.12 11.76 21.90
N ASN A 46 -8.23 11.54 21.20
CA ASN A 46 -9.46 10.97 21.78
C ASN A 46 -9.73 9.53 21.29
N ALA A 47 -8.73 8.89 20.68
CA ALA A 47 -8.89 7.56 20.10
C ALA A 47 -7.88 6.59 20.69
N ASP A 48 -8.39 5.48 21.23
CA ASP A 48 -7.56 4.35 21.61
C ASP A 48 -7.43 3.40 20.42
N LEU A 49 -6.50 3.72 19.51
CA LEU A 49 -6.25 2.91 18.31
C LEU A 49 -5.54 1.60 18.67
N LYS A 50 -4.73 1.61 19.72
CA LYS A 50 -4.02 0.44 20.22
C LYS A 50 -5.00 -0.62 20.71
N ALA A 51 -5.94 -0.26 21.59
CA ALA A 51 -6.96 -1.19 22.06
C ALA A 51 -7.85 -1.74 20.92
N ALA A 52 -8.13 -0.93 19.90
CA ALA A 52 -8.90 -1.40 18.75
C ALA A 52 -8.15 -2.42 17.90
N LEU A 53 -6.84 -2.24 17.71
CA LEU A 53 -6.00 -3.23 17.03
C LEU A 53 -5.87 -4.51 17.86
N GLU A 54 -5.63 -4.40 19.16
CA GLU A 54 -5.54 -5.56 20.07
C GLU A 54 -6.83 -6.38 20.12
N LYS A 55 -8.00 -5.73 20.00
CA LYS A 55 -9.31 -6.39 19.92
C LYS A 55 -9.64 -6.92 18.52
N SER A 56 -8.94 -6.46 17.48
CA SER A 56 -9.22 -6.87 16.10
C SER A 56 -8.78 -8.31 15.86
N SER A 57 -9.34 -8.93 14.82
CA SER A 57 -8.87 -10.24 14.35
C SER A 57 -7.79 -10.11 13.27
N LEU A 58 -7.10 -8.99 13.15
CA LEU A 58 -6.07 -8.80 12.13
C LEU A 58 -4.87 -9.73 12.39
N PRO A 59 -4.33 -10.40 11.35
CA PRO A 59 -3.26 -11.38 11.53
C PRO A 59 -1.93 -10.70 11.92
N ASN A 60 -1.60 -9.55 11.32
CA ASN A 60 -0.41 -8.77 11.62
C ASN A 60 -0.74 -7.27 11.57
N TYR A 61 -0.24 -6.50 12.53
CA TYR A 61 -0.41 -5.04 12.54
C TYR A 61 0.73 -4.31 13.25
N SER A 62 0.87 -3.02 12.95
CA SER A 62 1.77 -2.08 13.63
C SER A 62 1.12 -0.71 13.73
N LEU A 63 1.29 -0.06 14.88
CA LEU A 63 0.82 1.31 15.14
C LEU A 63 2.03 2.20 15.44
N LEU A 64 2.19 3.27 14.67
CA LEU A 64 3.25 4.27 14.83
C LEU A 64 2.61 5.62 15.15
N GLU A 65 2.82 6.14 16.35
CA GLU A 65 2.24 7.40 16.81
C GLU A 65 3.25 8.54 16.71
N ASN A 66 2.84 9.67 16.14
CA ASN A 66 3.64 10.88 16.00
C ASN A 66 2.94 12.06 16.68
N ILE A 67 3.67 12.80 17.51
CA ILE A 67 3.17 14.01 18.20
C ILE A 67 3.32 15.27 17.32
N SER A 68 4.03 15.17 16.20
CA SER A 68 4.27 16.30 15.29
C SER A 68 3.04 16.65 14.43
N GLY A 69 3.13 17.74 13.68
CA GLY A 69 2.15 18.05 12.64
C GLY A 69 2.08 16.95 11.57
N PHE A 70 0.91 16.81 10.93
CA PHE A 70 0.71 15.80 9.88
C PHE A 70 1.71 15.95 8.74
N GLN A 71 2.44 14.89 8.43
CA GLN A 71 3.44 14.84 7.36
C GLN A 71 3.33 13.51 6.61
N LYS A 72 2.60 13.50 5.48
CA LYS A 72 2.34 12.27 4.71
C LYS A 72 3.61 11.52 4.32
N SER A 73 4.60 12.20 3.72
CA SER A 73 5.83 11.56 3.26
C SER A 73 6.65 10.97 4.42
N LEU A 74 6.69 11.66 5.56
CA LEU A 74 7.35 11.15 6.77
C LEU A 74 6.66 9.87 7.26
N GLY A 75 5.33 9.88 7.33
CA GLY A 75 4.57 8.71 7.74
C GLY A 75 4.79 7.52 6.80
N ILE A 76 4.89 7.75 5.49
CA ILE A 76 5.21 6.69 4.52
C ILE A 76 6.57 6.09 4.83
N GLN A 77 7.59 6.95 4.99
CA GLN A 77 8.95 6.50 5.25
C GLN A 77 9.05 5.72 6.57
N GLN A 78 8.42 6.21 7.64
CA GLN A 78 8.42 5.54 8.94
C GLN A 78 7.78 4.15 8.86
N ALA A 79 6.64 4.02 8.19
CA ALA A 79 5.99 2.74 8.02
C ALA A 79 6.82 1.74 7.22
N VAL A 80 7.40 2.18 6.10
CA VAL A 80 8.26 1.33 5.26
C VAL A 80 9.47 0.87 6.06
N ASN A 81 10.17 1.78 6.74
CA ASN A 81 11.34 1.45 7.55
C ASN A 81 11.02 0.51 8.73
N HIS A 82 9.78 0.53 9.22
CA HIS A 82 9.37 -0.28 10.36
C HIS A 82 8.96 -1.71 9.97
N GLY A 83 8.09 -1.84 8.97
CA GLY A 83 7.34 -3.09 8.74
C GLY A 83 7.60 -3.76 7.39
N VAL A 84 8.40 -3.16 6.50
CA VAL A 84 8.66 -3.71 5.17
C VAL A 84 10.12 -4.17 5.10
N THR A 85 10.35 -5.43 5.46
CA THR A 85 11.70 -6.01 5.59
C THR A 85 12.06 -7.00 4.47
N ASP A 86 11.05 -7.53 3.76
CA ASP A 86 11.22 -8.51 2.68
C ASP A 86 11.13 -7.84 1.31
N GLN A 87 12.07 -8.15 0.43
CA GLN A 87 12.19 -7.61 -0.92
C GLN A 87 11.03 -8.03 -1.84
N ASP A 88 10.36 -9.15 -1.55
CA ASP A 88 9.19 -9.62 -2.30
C ASP A 88 7.85 -9.11 -1.73
N SER A 89 7.92 -8.13 -0.82
CA SER A 89 6.75 -7.47 -0.25
C SER A 89 6.09 -6.50 -1.22
N ILE A 90 4.76 -6.48 -1.23
CA ILE A 90 4.00 -5.44 -1.91
C ILE A 90 3.57 -4.41 -0.86
N VAL A 91 3.88 -3.13 -1.09
CA VAL A 91 3.39 -2.02 -0.24
C VAL A 91 2.24 -1.34 -0.94
N VAL A 92 1.09 -1.25 -0.26
CA VAL A 92 -0.08 -0.54 -0.74
C VAL A 92 -0.31 0.65 0.17
N VAL A 93 -0.06 1.85 -0.36
CA VAL A 93 -0.44 3.09 0.31
C VAL A 93 -1.86 3.45 -0.12
N MET A 94 -2.78 3.55 0.83
CA MET A 94 -4.18 3.85 0.53
C MET A 94 -4.77 4.91 1.44
N ASP A 95 -5.89 5.47 1.00
CA ASP A 95 -6.67 6.43 1.77
C ASP A 95 -7.55 5.69 2.81
N LEU A 96 -7.63 6.25 4.02
CA LEU A 96 -8.39 5.74 5.17
C LEU A 96 -9.92 5.84 5.00
N HIS A 97 -10.40 6.65 4.05
CA HIS A 97 -11.83 6.83 3.80
C HIS A 97 -12.43 5.77 2.85
N LEU A 98 -11.64 4.80 2.40
CA LEU A 98 -12.06 3.82 1.40
C LEU A 98 -12.61 2.56 2.07
N GLN A 99 -13.69 2.03 1.47
CA GLN A 99 -14.14 0.66 1.68
C GLN A 99 -13.63 -0.19 0.51
N VAL A 100 -12.88 -1.24 0.80
CA VAL A 100 -12.36 -2.18 -0.20
C VAL A 100 -13.04 -3.55 -0.09
N PRO A 101 -13.25 -4.24 -1.23
CA PRO A 101 -13.89 -5.55 -1.26
C PRO A 101 -12.94 -6.67 -0.79
N ALA A 102 -13.48 -7.84 -0.46
CA ALA A 102 -12.70 -9.00 -0.04
C ALA A 102 -11.69 -9.50 -1.09
N SER A 103 -11.95 -9.26 -2.38
CA SER A 103 -11.02 -9.59 -3.46
C SER A 103 -9.78 -8.69 -3.52
N PHE A 104 -9.78 -7.55 -2.82
CA PHE A 104 -8.80 -6.49 -3.00
C PHE A 104 -7.35 -6.96 -2.87
N ILE A 105 -7.03 -7.75 -1.85
CA ILE A 105 -5.67 -8.23 -1.60
C ILE A 105 -5.20 -9.16 -2.71
N GLU A 106 -6.08 -10.04 -3.18
CA GLU A 106 -5.80 -10.95 -4.28
C GLU A 106 -5.63 -10.19 -5.60
N ASP A 107 -6.46 -9.17 -5.82
CA ASP A 107 -6.35 -8.30 -7.00
C ASP A 107 -5.03 -7.52 -7.01
N VAL A 108 -4.59 -7.01 -5.86
CA VAL A 108 -3.27 -6.40 -5.67
C VAL A 108 -2.16 -7.39 -6.04
N ARG A 109 -2.18 -8.62 -5.51
CA ARG A 109 -1.14 -9.62 -5.83
C ARG A 109 -1.07 -9.92 -7.32
N LYS A 110 -2.22 -10.14 -7.96
CA LYS A 110 -2.29 -10.37 -9.41
C LYS A 110 -1.75 -9.19 -10.22
N MET A 111 -2.01 -7.96 -9.77
CA MET A 111 -1.51 -6.77 -10.46
C MET A 111 0.01 -6.64 -10.39
N PHE A 112 0.62 -6.96 -9.26
CA PHE A 112 2.07 -6.80 -9.08
C PHE A 112 2.89 -8.01 -9.52
N LYS A 113 2.34 -9.24 -9.46
CA LYS A 113 3.08 -10.46 -9.82
C LYS A 113 2.84 -10.94 -11.25
N ASP A 114 1.62 -10.76 -11.78
CA ASP A 114 1.18 -11.50 -12.97
C ASP A 114 0.79 -10.58 -14.15
N LYS A 115 1.05 -9.26 -14.09
CA LYS A 115 0.70 -8.31 -15.15
C LYS A 115 1.90 -7.54 -15.70
N TRP A 116 1.75 -7.17 -16.98
CA TRP A 116 2.65 -6.27 -17.72
C TRP A 116 2.29 -4.80 -17.41
N GLY A 117 3.28 -4.02 -16.97
CA GLY A 117 3.14 -2.66 -16.45
C GLY A 117 3.50 -2.59 -14.96
N GLY A 118 4.39 -1.65 -14.61
CA GLY A 118 4.93 -1.48 -13.26
C GLY A 118 6.43 -1.75 -13.18
N GLU A 119 6.97 -2.53 -14.11
CA GLU A 119 8.41 -2.79 -14.24
C GLU A 119 9.22 -1.51 -14.49
N ASP A 120 8.68 -0.59 -15.29
CA ASP A 120 9.32 0.70 -15.55
C ASP A 120 9.37 1.57 -14.28
N ILE A 121 8.34 1.48 -13.43
CA ILE A 121 8.29 2.21 -12.14
C ILE A 121 9.30 1.60 -11.18
N GLU A 122 9.37 0.29 -11.09
CA GLU A 122 10.35 -0.44 -10.28
C GLU A 122 11.80 -0.12 -10.71
N MET A 123 12.05 -0.09 -12.02
CA MET A 123 13.34 0.33 -12.57
C MET A 123 13.67 1.78 -12.23
N VAL A 124 12.70 2.69 -12.37
CA VAL A 124 12.87 4.10 -11.97
C VAL A 124 13.20 4.22 -10.50
N ASP A 125 12.52 3.50 -9.63
CA ASP A 125 12.77 3.52 -8.18
C ASP A 125 14.20 3.06 -7.88
N ARG A 126 14.68 1.98 -8.51
CA ARG A 126 16.08 1.53 -8.37
C ARG A 126 17.10 2.56 -8.83
N ILE A 127 16.85 3.23 -9.96
CA ILE A 127 17.73 4.28 -10.50
C ILE A 127 17.83 5.43 -9.50
N LEU A 128 16.69 5.89 -8.95
CA LEU A 128 16.65 6.95 -7.95
C LEU A 128 17.35 6.54 -6.65
N MET A 129 17.15 5.31 -6.17
CA MET A 129 17.83 4.79 -4.98
C MET A 129 19.35 4.68 -5.17
N ALA A 130 19.83 4.46 -6.38
CA ALA A 130 21.25 4.48 -6.73
C ALA A 130 21.83 5.91 -6.80
N GLY A 131 21.03 6.95 -6.53
CA GLY A 131 21.44 8.35 -6.60
C GLY A 131 21.58 8.88 -8.02
N ILE A 132 21.02 8.18 -9.01
CA ILE A 132 21.06 8.58 -10.41
C ILE A 132 19.82 9.43 -10.71
N GLU A 133 20.03 10.61 -11.28
CA GLU A 133 18.93 11.48 -11.68
C GLU A 133 18.18 10.92 -12.89
N LEU A 134 16.85 10.93 -12.80
CA LEU A 134 15.97 10.55 -13.89
C LEU A 134 15.38 11.81 -14.54
N GLU A 135 15.51 11.92 -15.87
CA GLU A 135 14.85 12.94 -16.64
C GLU A 135 13.85 12.35 -17.64
N ARG A 136 12.61 12.84 -17.60
CA ARG A 136 11.58 12.51 -18.58
C ARG A 136 11.39 13.68 -19.55
N ARG A 137 12.00 13.61 -20.74
CA ARG A 137 11.83 14.63 -21.78
C ARG A 137 10.75 14.28 -22.79
N LYS A 138 9.87 15.25 -23.07
CA LYS A 138 8.95 15.18 -24.20
C LYS A 138 9.69 15.66 -25.46
N VAL A 139 9.88 14.76 -26.42
CA VAL A 139 10.54 15.06 -27.70
C VAL A 139 9.51 15.03 -28.82
N ILE A 140 9.44 16.10 -29.61
CA ILE A 140 8.54 16.18 -30.78
C ILE A 140 9.01 15.15 -31.82
N GLY A 141 8.08 14.36 -32.36
CA GLY A 141 8.38 13.28 -33.30
C GLY A 141 8.73 11.94 -32.65
N PHE A 142 8.97 11.89 -31.33
CA PHE A 142 9.15 10.64 -30.60
C PHE A 142 7.79 10.11 -30.14
N SER A 143 7.23 9.17 -30.91
CA SER A 143 5.88 8.64 -30.72
C SER A 143 5.93 7.14 -30.43
N HIS A 144 5.14 6.69 -29.44
CA HIS A 144 4.88 5.28 -29.27
C HIS A 144 3.72 4.88 -30.19
N TYR A 145 3.98 3.99 -31.15
CA TYR A 145 2.93 3.44 -31.98
C TYR A 145 2.02 2.54 -31.14
N PHE A 146 0.73 2.85 -31.15
CA PHE A 146 -0.25 2.02 -30.46
C PHE A 146 -0.21 0.58 -31.01
N HIS A 147 -0.14 -0.38 -30.11
CA HIS A 147 -0.33 -1.79 -30.42
C HIS A 147 -1.27 -2.41 -29.39
N THR A 148 -2.07 -3.39 -29.83
CA THR A 148 -2.97 -4.10 -28.94
C THR A 148 -2.21 -5.14 -28.12
N LYS A 149 -2.60 -5.34 -26.86
CA LYS A 149 -2.04 -6.42 -26.02
C LYS A 149 -2.50 -7.83 -26.45
N LYS A 150 -3.48 -7.92 -27.36
CA LYS A 150 -4.07 -9.17 -27.83
C LYS A 150 -3.04 -10.00 -28.62
N GLY A 151 -2.75 -11.21 -28.13
CA GLY A 151 -1.85 -12.16 -28.81
C GLY A 151 -0.35 -11.96 -28.57
N MET A 152 0.05 -11.00 -27.74
CA MET A 152 1.48 -10.78 -27.42
C MET A 152 2.07 -11.86 -26.51
N TRP A 153 1.25 -12.43 -25.62
CA TRP A 153 1.62 -13.52 -24.73
C TRP A 153 0.51 -14.56 -24.78
N ASN A 154 0.87 -15.82 -25.08
CA ASN A 154 -0.09 -16.88 -25.38
C ASN A 154 -1.15 -17.05 -24.30
N ASN A 155 -2.40 -17.17 -24.74
CA ASN A 155 -3.47 -17.89 -24.05
C ASN A 155 -2.89 -19.23 -23.57
N ARG A 156 -2.65 -19.39 -22.27
CA ARG A 156 -2.52 -20.72 -21.71
C ARG A 156 -3.92 -21.22 -21.40
N SER A 157 -4.32 -22.17 -22.25
CA SER A 157 -5.24 -23.27 -21.98
C SER A 157 -5.17 -23.80 -20.56
#